data_AF-A0A177K7E9-F1
#
_entry.id   AF-A0A177K7E9-F1
#
_cell.length_a   1.000
_cell.length_b   1.000
_cell.length_c   1.000
_cell.angle_alpha   90.00
_cell.angle_beta   90.00
_cell.angle_gamma   90.00
#
_symmetry.space_group_name_H-M   'P 1'
#
loop_
_entity.id
_entity.type
_entity.pdbx_description
1 polymer ?
#
loop_
_entity_poly.entity_id
_entity_poly.type
_entity_poly.pdbx_seq_one_letter_code
_entity_poly.pdbx_strand_id
1 'polypeptide(L)'
;MGAAIATRRDTFAQLGGFDEKFFVYYEDIDLCVRGGHAGVPSIVDGDSQWTHGWARESTGLNWRGWKLEVASAFRFYRKHPRFLVGRA
;
A
#
# COMPACT_ATOMS: atom_id res chain seq x y z
N MET A 1 -2.44 0.91 8.58
CA MET A 1 -3.17 -0.34 8.32
C MET A 1 -2.38 -1.09 7.27
N GLY A 2 -1.83 -2.26 7.57
CA GLY A 2 -1.15 -3.10 6.58
C GLY A 2 -1.94 -4.39 6.42
N ALA A 3 -2.18 -4.81 5.18
CA ALA A 3 -2.72 -6.14 4.89
C ALA A 3 -1.56 -7.12 4.70
N ALA A 4 -1.75 -8.38 5.11
CA ALA A 4 -0.86 -9.45 4.64
C ALA A 4 -1.14 -9.67 3.15
N ILE A 5 -0.15 -9.42 2.30
CA ILE A 5 -0.27 -9.53 0.84
C ILE A 5 0.56 -10.70 0.32
N ALA A 6 -0.01 -11.42 -0.63
CA ALA A 6 0.64 -12.51 -1.35
C ALA A 6 0.41 -12.35 -2.85
N THR A 7 1.42 -12.66 -3.66
CA THR A 7 1.32 -12.65 -5.12
C THR A 7 2.33 -13.63 -5.71
N ARG A 8 2.15 -13.99 -6.98
CA ARG A 8 3.14 -14.78 -7.72
C ARG A 8 4.42 -13.95 -7.89
N ARG A 9 5.57 -14.60 -7.76
CA ARG A 9 6.89 -13.98 -7.97
C ARG A 9 6.96 -13.24 -9.30
N ASP A 10 6.51 -13.88 -10.38
CA ASP A 10 6.58 -13.30 -11.73
C ASP A 10 5.69 -12.07 -11.87
N THR A 11 4.51 -12.08 -11.24
CA THR A 11 3.62 -10.92 -11.17
C THR A 11 4.27 -9.78 -10.38
N PHE A 12 4.91 -10.06 -9.24
CA PHE A 12 5.64 -9.04 -8.48
C PHE A 12 6.78 -8.42 -9.29
N ALA A 13 7.57 -9.25 -9.97
CA ALA A 13 8.65 -8.81 -10.83
C ALA A 13 8.16 -7.99 -12.04
N GLN A 14 7.09 -8.44 -12.70
CA GLN A 14 6.45 -7.75 -13.82
C GLN A 14 5.95 -6.36 -13.42
N LEU A 15 5.40 -6.22 -12.21
CA LEU A 15 4.95 -4.93 -11.69
C LEU A 15 6.10 -4.01 -11.26
N GLY A 16 7.34 -4.51 -11.20
CA GLY A 16 8.51 -3.76 -10.73
C GLY A 16 8.65 -3.73 -9.21
N GLY A 17 8.01 -4.66 -8.49
CA GLY A 17 8.09 -4.79 -7.04
C GLY A 17 7.46 -3.62 -6.27
N PHE A 18 7.88 -3.45 -5.02
CA PHE A 18 7.55 -2.27 -4.22
C PHE A 18 8.32 -1.06 -4.74
N ASP A 19 7.67 0.10 -4.72
CA ASP A 19 8.35 1.36 -4.98
C ASP A 19 9.14 1.75 -3.72
N GLU A 20 10.45 1.46 -3.68
CA GLU A 20 11.39 1.60 -2.53
C GLU A 20 11.45 2.99 -1.89
N LYS A 21 10.80 3.91 -2.54
CA LYS A 21 10.83 5.34 -2.33
C LYS A 21 9.59 5.71 -1.44
N PHE A 22 8.73 4.72 -1.12
CA PHE A 22 7.93 4.62 0.10
C PHE A 22 8.75 3.91 1.17
N PHE A 23 8.88 4.48 2.36
CA PHE A 23 9.52 3.81 3.50
C PHE A 23 8.54 2.90 4.25
N VAL A 24 7.32 3.39 4.47
CA VAL A 24 6.20 2.67 5.11
C VAL A 24 4.91 3.38 4.72
N TYR A 25 3.81 2.63 4.68
CA TYR A 25 2.48 3.03 4.20
C TYR A 25 2.39 3.29 2.70
N TYR A 26 1.25 2.90 2.13
CA TYR A 26 0.88 3.08 0.72
C TYR A 26 1.72 2.30 -0.30
N GLU A 27 2.79 1.61 0.10
CA GLU A 27 3.60 0.78 -0.80
C GLU A 27 2.82 -0.43 -1.35
N ASP A 28 1.98 -1.02 -0.51
CA ASP A 28 1.07 -2.12 -0.84
C ASP A 28 -0.10 -1.63 -1.71
N ILE A 29 -0.69 -0.48 -1.38
CA ILE A 29 -1.76 0.14 -2.17
C ILE A 29 -1.23 0.51 -3.56
N ASP A 30 -0.05 1.12 -3.67
CA ASP A 30 0.60 1.44 -4.95
C ASP A 30 0.81 0.19 -5.81
N LEU A 31 1.23 -0.92 -5.19
CA LEU A 31 1.40 -2.20 -5.89
C LEU A 31 0.06 -2.73 -6.42
N CYS A 32 -1.01 -2.70 -5.62
CA CYS A 32 -2.35 -3.11 -6.05
C CYS A 32 -2.91 -2.25 -7.18
N VAL A 33 -2.69 -0.92 -7.11
CA VAL A 33 -3.12 0.01 -8.15
C VAL A 33 -2.40 -0.26 -9.48
N ARG A 34 -1.09 -0.47 -9.44
CA ARG A 34 -0.31 -0.87 -10.63
C ARG A 34 -0.76 -2.24 -11.15
N GLY A 35 -1.05 -3.18 -10.25
CA GLY A 35 -1.64 -4.47 -10.57
C GLY A 35 -2.93 -4.32 -11.38
N GLY A 36 -3.87 -3.52 -10.89
CA GLY A 36 -5.14 -3.26 -11.58
C GLY A 36 -4.94 -2.64 -12.98
N HIS A 37 -3.98 -1.72 -13.14
CA HIS A 37 -3.63 -1.18 -14.46
C HIS A 37 -3.03 -2.22 -15.41
N ALA A 38 -2.37 -3.25 -14.88
CA ALA A 38 -1.81 -4.36 -15.64
C ALA A 38 -2.80 -5.54 -15.82
N GLY A 39 -4.08 -5.39 -15.43
CA GLY A 39 -5.08 -6.45 -15.50
C GLY A 39 -4.92 -7.54 -14.43
N VAL A 40 -4.12 -7.29 -13.40
CA VAL A 40 -3.96 -8.19 -12.25
C VAL A 40 -4.99 -7.82 -11.18
N PRO A 41 -5.94 -8.71 -10.86
CA PRO A 41 -6.95 -8.42 -9.84
C PRO A 41 -6.35 -8.42 -8.44
N SER A 42 -6.88 -7.55 -7.58
CA SER A 42 -6.65 -7.62 -6.13
C SER A 42 -7.84 -8.34 -5.48
N ILE A 43 -7.59 -9.43 -4.77
CA ILE A 43 -8.61 -10.26 -4.12
C ILE A 43 -8.38 -10.21 -2.62
N VAL A 44 -9.45 -10.03 -1.86
CA VAL A 44 -9.45 -10.18 -0.40
C VAL A 44 -9.88 -11.60 -0.08
N ASP A 45 -8.97 -12.38 0.49
CA ASP A 45 -9.26 -13.72 0.99
C ASP A 45 -9.80 -13.66 2.42
N GLY A 46 -11.01 -14.17 2.65
CA GLY A 46 -11.64 -14.22 3.97
C GLY A 46 -11.28 -15.47 4.78
N ASP A 47 -10.73 -16.50 4.13
CA ASP A 47 -10.44 -17.78 4.78
C ASP A 47 -9.07 -17.76 5.47
N SER A 48 -8.10 -17.04 4.92
CA SER A 48 -6.78 -16.85 5.54
C SER A 48 -6.77 -15.72 6.56
N GLN A 49 -6.58 -16.06 7.83
CA GLN A 49 -6.54 -15.08 8.92
C GLN A 49 -5.13 -14.96 9.52
N TRP A 50 -4.69 -13.72 9.70
CA TRP A 50 -3.38 -13.39 10.26
C TRP A 50 -3.53 -12.41 11.42
N THR A 51 -2.83 -12.66 12.52
CA THR A 51 -2.77 -11.72 13.64
C THR A 51 -1.65 -10.71 13.38
N HIS A 52 -2.03 -9.44 13.21
CA HIS A 52 -1.04 -8.36 13.14
C HIS A 52 -0.74 -7.84 14.55
N GLY A 53 0.52 -7.94 14.98
CA GLY A 53 1.01 -7.34 16.21
C GLY A 53 1.06 -5.81 16.09
N TRP A 54 -0.10 -5.16 16.20
CA TRP A 54 -0.22 -3.71 16.16
C TRP A 54 0.59 -3.07 17.31
N ALA A 55 1.80 -2.58 17.01
CA ALA A 55 2.59 -1.78 17.96
C ALA A 55 2.01 -0.36 18.18
N ARG A 56 1.02 0.02 17.38
CA ARG A 56 0.30 1.31 17.39
C ARG A 56 1.19 2.56 17.42
N GLU A 57 2.41 2.52 16.88
CA GLU A 57 3.35 3.66 16.90
C GLU A 57 2.80 4.94 16.26
N SER A 58 1.82 4.82 15.34
CA SER A 58 1.10 5.91 14.69
C SER A 58 -0.17 6.39 15.43
N THR A 59 -0.59 5.74 16.53
CA THR A 59 -1.82 6.10 17.24
C THR A 59 -1.67 7.21 18.28
N GLY A 60 -0.43 7.58 18.62
CA GLY A 60 -0.14 8.76 19.44
C GLY A 60 0.19 10.00 18.59
N LEU A 61 0.46 11.13 19.26
CA LEU A 61 1.10 12.32 18.67
C LEU A 61 2.59 12.06 18.33
N ASN A 62 2.90 10.87 17.79
CA ASN A 62 4.23 10.53 17.33
C ASN A 62 4.48 11.24 16.00
N TRP A 63 4.99 12.46 16.10
CA TRP A 63 5.34 13.32 14.99
C TRP A 63 6.19 12.62 13.91
N ARG A 64 7.06 11.68 14.30
CA ARG A 64 7.88 10.92 13.33
C ARG A 64 7.02 9.96 12.51
N GLY A 65 6.13 9.22 13.16
CA GLY A 65 5.19 8.32 12.48
C GLY A 65 4.28 9.06 11.51
N TRP A 66 3.70 10.18 11.95
CA TRP A 66 2.85 11.05 11.12
C TRP A 66 3.60 11.64 9.93
N LYS A 67 4.85 12.07 10.10
CA LYS A 67 5.67 12.56 8.99
C LYS A 67 5.86 11.53 7.88
N LEU A 68 6.12 10.27 8.25
CA LEU A 68 6.30 9.18 7.30
C LEU A 68 4.99 8.89 6.56
N GLU A 69 3.87 8.81 7.29
CA GLU A 69 2.55 8.59 6.70
C GLU A 69 2.15 9.72 5.74
N VAL A 70 2.32 10.99 6.13
CA VAL A 70 2.01 12.14 5.27
C VAL A 70 2.92 12.18 4.04
N ALA A 71 4.21 11.90 4.18
CA ALA A 71 5.13 11.85 3.04
C ALA A 71 4.74 10.74 2.04
N SER A 72 4.42 9.55 2.54
CA SER A 72 3.93 8.42 1.74
C SER A 72 2.58 8.74 1.08
N ALA A 73 1.63 9.35 1.81
CA ALA A 73 0.34 9.77 1.27
C ALA A 73 0.51 10.80 0.14
N PHE A 74 1.28 11.87 0.37
CA PHE A 74 1.55 12.89 -0.64
C PHE A 74 2.13 12.27 -1.92
N ARG A 75 3.07 11.36 -1.75
CA ARG A 75 3.68 10.61 -2.85
C ARG A 75 2.66 9.76 -3.60
N PHE A 76 1.84 8.98 -2.89
CA PHE A 76 0.81 8.14 -3.47
C PHE A 76 -0.16 8.96 -4.31
N TYR A 77 -0.71 10.04 -3.74
CA TYR A 77 -1.68 10.89 -4.43
C TYR A 77 -1.09 11.69 -5.59
N ARG A 78 0.20 12.04 -5.53
CA ARG A 78 0.92 12.62 -6.69
C ARG A 78 1.06 11.61 -7.83
N LYS A 79 1.28 10.33 -7.51
CA LYS A 79 1.42 9.24 -8.49
C LYS A 79 0.07 8.80 -9.06
N HIS A 80 -0.98 8.82 -8.22
CA HIS A 80 -2.33 8.35 -8.55
C HIS A 80 -3.40 9.41 -8.25
N PRO A 81 -3.40 10.55 -8.96
CA PRO A 81 -4.27 11.69 -8.65
C PRO A 81 -5.76 11.35 -8.76
N ARG A 82 -6.13 10.31 -9.53
CA ARG A 82 -7.52 9.84 -9.64
C ARG A 82 -8.17 9.49 -8.29
N PHE A 83 -7.39 9.05 -7.31
CA PHE A 83 -7.91 8.73 -5.97
C PHE A 83 -8.14 9.95 -5.07
N LEU A 84 -7.70 11.15 -5.48
CA LEU A 84 -8.11 12.41 -4.82
C LEU A 84 -9.50 12.87 -5.26
N VAL A 85 -9.92 12.51 -6.47
CA VAL A 85 -11.11 13.09 -7.13
C VAL A 85 -12.33 12.16 -7.10
N GLY A 86 -12.23 11.00 -6.45
CA GLY A 86 -13.35 10.08 -6.23
C GLY A 86 -13.92 9.40 -7.49
N ARG A 87 -13.18 9.38 -8.60
CA ARG A 87 -13.56 8.64 -9.81
C ARG A 87 -12.83 7.30 -9.82
N ALA A 88 -13.45 6.29 -9.20
CA ALA A 88 -13.04 4.89 -9.27
C ALA A 88 -13.76 4.20 -10.44
#